data_AF-C6LG05-F1
#
_entry.id   AF-C6LG05-F1
#
_cell.length_a   1.000
_cell.length_b   1.000
_cell.length_c   1.000
_cell.angle_alpha   90.00
_cell.angle_beta   90.00
_cell.angle_gamma   90.00
#
_symmetry.space_group_name_H-M   'P 1'
#
loop_
_entity.id
_entity.type
_entity.pdbx_description
1 polymer ?
#
loop_
_entity_poly.entity_id
_entity_poly.type
_entity_poly.pdbx_seq_one_letter_code
_entity_poly.pdbx_strand_id
1 'polypeptide(L)' 'MYAAIKIIAFGVEKIVYISCKPTSLARDLAVLQQHGYKAERVCCVDLFPGTYHVETVCRLSRIK' A
#
# COMPACT_ATOMS: atom_id res chain seq x y z
N MET A 1 -2.69 -12.40 -2.05
CA MET A 1 -1.36 -12.89 -1.60
C MET A 1 -0.33 -12.95 -2.73
N TYR A 2 -0.68 -13.35 -3.96
CA TYR A 2 0.29 -13.44 -5.07
C TYR A 2 0.72 -12.10 -5.69
N ALA A 3 -0.13 -11.06 -5.65
CA ALA A 3 0.15 -9.79 -6.32
C ALA A 3 1.33 -9.03 -5.69
N ALA A 4 1.36 -8.89 -4.36
CA ALA A 4 2.44 -8.19 -3.66
C ALA A 4 3.82 -8.82 -3.94
N ILE A 5 3.91 -10.15 -3.91
CA ILE A 5 5.15 -10.89 -4.21
C ILE A 5 5.61 -10.66 -5.65
N LYS A 6 4.68 -10.69 -6.62
CA LYS A 6 4.99 -10.35 -8.01
C LYS A 6 5.49 -8.91 -8.15
N ILE A 7 4.89 -7.96 -7.44
CA ILE A 7 5.30 -6.54 -7.48
C ILE A 7 6.72 -6.37 -6.91
N ILE A 8 7.02 -7.05 -5.80
CA ILE A 8 8.36 -7.04 -5.18
C ILE A 8 9.43 -7.50 -6.19
N ALA A 9 9.13 -8.51 -7.01
CA ALA A 9 10.06 -9.07 -7.99
C ALA A 9 10.48 -8.09 -9.10
N PHE A 10 9.71 -7.02 -9.36
CA PHE A 10 10.13 -5.96 -10.28
C PHE A 10 11.28 -5.11 -9.73
N GLY A 11 11.58 -5.19 -8.43
CA GLY A 11 12.74 -4.54 -7.82
C GLY A 11 12.70 -3.01 -7.81
N VAL A 12 11.52 -2.41 -7.98
CA VAL A 12 11.34 -0.95 -8.05
C VAL A 12 11.73 -0.26 -6.74
N GLU A 13 12.22 0.98 -6.82
CA GLU A 13 12.61 1.74 -5.62
C GLU A 13 11.40 2.32 -4.87
N LYS A 14 10.29 2.60 -5.57
CA LYS A 14 9.12 3.29 -5.03
C LYS A 14 7.83 2.63 -5.49
N ILE A 15 6.85 2.57 -4.60
CA ILE A 15 5.51 2.04 -4.87
C ILE A 15 4.49 3.07 -4.37
N VAL A 16 3.49 3.39 -5.19
CA VAL A 16 2.27 4.09 -4.75
C VAL A 16 1.13 3.08 -4.76
N TYR A 17 0.62 2.75 -3.58
CA TYR A 17 -0.45 1.79 -3.39
C TYR A 17 -1.75 2.56 -3.11
N ILE A 18 -2.76 2.37 -3.96
CA ILE A 18 -4.09 2.96 -3.81
C ILE A 18 -5.08 1.83 -3.46
N SER A 19 -5.90 2.02 -2.43
CA SER A 19 -6.85 1.00 -1.97
C SER A 19 -8.12 1.57 -1.35
N CYS A 20 -9.27 1.01 -1.76
CA CYS A 20 -10.59 1.29 -1.19
C CYS A 20 -10.89 0.52 0.10
N LYS A 21 -9.96 -0.33 0.55
CA LYS A 21 -10.12 -1.17 1.74
C LYS A 21 -8.85 -1.12 2.62
N PRO A 22 -8.84 -0.28 3.67
CA PRO A 22 -7.68 -0.11 4.54
C PRO A 22 -7.16 -1.40 5.16
N THR A 23 -8.05 -2.36 5.47
CA THR A 23 -7.67 -3.64 6.07
C THR A 23 -6.89 -4.55 5.10
N SER A 24 -7.24 -4.55 3.81
CA SER A 24 -6.46 -5.25 2.80
C SER A 24 -5.12 -4.58 2.58
N LEU A 25 -5.10 -3.24 2.50
CA LEU A 25 -3.86 -2.46 2.42
C LEU A 25 -2.92 -2.81 3.58
N ALA A 26 -3.39 -2.79 4.83
CA ALA A 26 -2.58 -3.10 5.99
C ALA A 26 -1.93 -4.49 5.91
N ARG A 27 -2.69 -5.50 5.46
CA ARG A 27 -2.18 -6.86 5.24
C ARG A 27 -1.08 -6.88 4.18
N ASP A 28 -1.28 -6.20 3.05
CA ASP A 28 -0.31 -6.18 1.95
C ASP A 28 0.94 -5.35 2.33
N LEU A 29 0.80 -4.27 3.09
CA LEU A 29 1.91 -3.49 3.63
C LEU A 29 2.81 -4.33 4.54
N ALA A 30 2.24 -5.21 5.37
CA ALA A 30 3.04 -6.11 6.20
C ALA A 30 3.92 -7.04 5.36
N VAL A 31 3.39 -7.58 4.26
CA VAL A 31 4.17 -8.40 3.32
C VAL A 31 5.26 -7.56 2.64
N LEU A 32 4.94 -6.36 2.15
CA LEU A 32 5.91 -5.46 1.52
C LEU A 32 7.04 -5.07 2.49
N GLN A 33 6.71 -4.83 3.77
CA GLN A 33 7.68 -4.52 4.82
C GLN A 33 8.64 -5.67 5.12
N GLN A 34 8.13 -6.91 5.17
CA GLN A 34 8.97 -8.11 5.32
C GLN A 34 9.97 -8.26 4.16
N HIS A 35 9.71 -7.65 3.00
CA HIS A 35 10.56 -7.72 1.82
C HIS A 35 11.33 -6.42 1.55
N GLY A 36 11.53 -5.59 2.57
CA GLY A 36 12.42 -4.44 2.52
C GLY A 36 11.79 -3.16 1.95
N TYR A 37 10.46 -3.02 1.95
CA TYR A 37 9.80 -1.76 1.65
C TYR A 37 9.28 -1.07 2.91
N LYS A 38 9.50 0.23 3.04
CA LYS A 38 8.98 1.04 4.13
C LYS A 38 7.81 1.88 3.65
N ALA A 39 6.70 1.86 4.37
CA ALA A 39 5.62 2.83 4.18
C ALA A 39 6.07 4.19 4.74
N GLU A 40 6.17 5.20 3.89
CA GLU A 40 6.65 6.53 4.28
C GLU A 40 5.52 7.50 4.61
N ARG A 41 4.42 7.41 3.86
CA ARG A 41 3.28 8.32 3.99
C ARG A 41 2.01 7.62 3.57
N VAL A 42 0.95 7.87 4.33
CA VAL A 42 -0.42 7.44 4.00
C VAL A 42 -1.32 8.67 4.02
N CYS A 43 -2.27 8.72 3.10
CA CYS A 43 -3.34 9.71 3.07
C CYS A 43 -4.67 8.98 2.88
N CYS A 44 -5.66 9.33 3.69
CA CYS A 44 -7.05 8.90 3.49
C CYS A 44 -7.77 9.96 2.65
N VAL A 45 -8.55 9.51 1.67
CA VAL A 45 -9.31 10.39 0.78
C VAL A 45 -10.78 9.96 0.83
N ASP A 46 -11.64 10.92 1.14
CA ASP A 46 -13.09 10.74 1.07
C ASP A 46 -13.55 10.90 -0.38
N LEU A 47 -13.56 9.80 -1.13
CA LEU A 47 -14.10 9.75 -2.49
C LEU A 47 -15.61 9.51 -2.51
N PHE A 48 -16.19 9.09 -1.39
CA PHE A 48 -17.60 8.69 -1.30
C PHE A 48 -18.26 9.28 -0.04
N PRO A 49 -18.47 10.61 -0.02
CA PRO A 49 -18.99 11.29 1.17
C PRO A 49 -20.36 10.75 1.60
N GLY A 50 -20.55 10.63 2.91
CA GLY A 50 -21.78 10.08 3.49
C GLY A 50 -21.88 8.55 3.43
N THR A 51 -20.81 7.85 3.02
CA THR A 51 -20.71 6.39 3.10
C THR A 51 -19.64 5.96 4.11
N TYR A 52 -19.54 4.65 4.37
CA TYR A 52 -18.47 4.10 5.20
C TYR A 52 -17.16 3.85 4.42
N HIS A 53 -17.15 4.10 3.11
CA HIS A 53 -15.99 3.84 2.27
C HIS A 53 -14.92 4.92 2.47
N VAL A 54 -13.66 4.50 2.43
CA VAL A 54 -12.52 5.41 2.45
C VAL A 54 -11.46 4.88 1.49
N GLU A 55 -10.97 5.76 0.62
CA GLU A 55 -9.84 5.45 -0.23
C GLU A 55 -8.55 5.78 0.52
N THR A 56 -7.51 4.99 0.31
CA THR A 56 -6.21 5.17 0.94
C THR A 56 -5.14 5.21 -0.12
N VAL A 57 -4.20 6.15 0.02
CA VAL A 57 -3.02 6.29 -0.82
C VAL A 57 -1.79 6.16 0.05
N CYS A 58 -1.00 5.12 -0.17
CA CYS A 58 0.23 4.84 0.57
C CYS A 58 1.44 4.91 -0.35
N ARG A 59 2.44 5.71 0.02
CA ARG A 59 3.75 5.73 -0.64
C ARG A 59 4.72 4.85 0.14
N LEU A 60 5.35 3.92 -0.55
CA LEU A 60 6.44 3.10 -0.04
C LEU A 60 7.75 3.38 -0.78
N SER A 61 8.86 3.22 -0.07
CA SER A 61 10.22 3.22 -0.61
C SER A 61 10.98 1.96 -0.21
N ARG A 62 11.86 1.46 -1.08
CA ARG A 62 12.74 0.35 -0.76
C ARG A 62 13.82 0.83 0.22
N ILE A 63 14.00 0.09 1.31
CA ILE A 63 15.05 0.31 2.29
C ILE A 63 16.36 -0.18 1.66
N LYS A 64 17.38 0.69 1.65
CA LYS A 64 18.74 0.35 1.16
C LYS A 64 19.49 -0.49 2.18
#